data_AF-A0A942K3M6-F1
#
_entry.id   AF-A0A942K3M6-F1
#
_cell.length_a   1.000
_cell.length_b   1.000
_cell.length_c   1.000
_cell.angle_alpha   90.00
_cell.angle_beta   90.00
_cell.angle_gamma   90.00
#
_symmetry.space_group_name_H-M   'P 1'
#
loop_
_entity.id
_entity.type
_entity.pdbx_description
1 polymer ?
#
loop_
_entity_poly.entity_id
_entity_poly.type
_entity_poly.pdbx_seq_one_letter_code
_entity_poly.pdbx_strand_id
1 'polypeptide(L)'
;MSKTDDRIKDIREQQIGNSAKRALIVEGADDVDAFQSFLGKAHPGWEQKWVIAEGGKKTEVLAIIRKEPNWIGVVDRDEWSAPKIAELETELTNLWFLPRYCIENYLLVPEELWGALPENQQNKIAGGLVELTQSITNDLARWRCHGVLWSVINPMWEGLRSLGFKEALLDPAIATNEAEIKAKLQEWHDYLEPDPIWQSYQDALAQAVQLPVDEQLKRLIHGKYFYEQVVNPLLNQLLGQKSATDRQKAIFRTLPVPDDLGPLWQKMGLIA
;
A
#
# COMPACT_ATOMS: atom_id res chain seq x y z
N MET A 1 -8.76 -27.18 9.07
CA MET A 1 -8.78 -25.75 9.39
C MET A 1 -8.44 -24.98 8.13
N SER A 2 -8.98 -23.77 7.95
CA SER A 2 -8.56 -22.93 6.82
C SER A 2 -7.18 -22.32 7.10
N LYS A 3 -6.42 -21.97 6.07
CA LYS A 3 -5.12 -21.27 6.24
C LYS A 3 -5.23 -20.02 7.13
N THR A 4 -6.37 -19.32 7.05
CA THR A 4 -6.70 -18.17 7.90
C THR A 4 -6.81 -18.58 9.38
N ASP A 5 -7.45 -19.71 9.69
CA ASP A 5 -7.58 -20.18 11.08
C ASP A 5 -6.22 -20.54 11.67
N ASP A 6 -5.36 -21.20 10.88
CA ASP A 6 -4.01 -21.55 11.29
C ASP A 6 -3.20 -20.29 11.59
N ARG A 7 -3.29 -19.26 10.74
CA ARG A 7 -2.61 -17.98 10.96
C ARG A 7 -3.09 -17.26 12.22
N ILE A 8 -4.41 -17.20 12.44
CA ILE A 8 -4.98 -16.59 13.66
C ILE A 8 -4.48 -17.33 14.90
N LYS A 9 -4.48 -18.67 14.85
CA LYS A 9 -3.99 -19.51 15.92
C LYS A 9 -2.51 -19.24 16.20
N ASP A 10 -1.67 -19.17 15.17
CA ASP A 10 -0.24 -18.88 15.32
C ASP A 10 0.00 -17.52 15.97
N ILE A 11 -0.73 -16.47 15.55
CA ILE A 11 -0.62 -15.14 16.16
C ILE A 11 -1.04 -15.18 17.64
N ARG A 12 -2.15 -15.84 17.95
CA ARG A 12 -2.63 -15.99 19.33
C ARG A 12 -1.66 -16.76 20.20
N GLU A 13 -1.12 -17.88 19.73
CA GLU A 13 -0.27 -18.76 20.53
C GLU A 13 1.17 -18.25 20.64
N GLN A 14 1.75 -17.78 19.54
CA GLN A 14 3.18 -17.45 19.47
C GLN A 14 3.49 -15.98 19.80
N GLN A 15 2.55 -15.05 19.57
CA GLN A 15 2.81 -13.62 19.73
C GLN A 15 2.02 -12.99 20.88
N ILE A 16 0.74 -13.33 21.01
CA ILE A 16 -0.12 -12.82 22.09
C ILE A 16 0.05 -13.66 23.37
N GLY A 17 0.08 -14.99 23.23
CA GLY A 17 0.14 -15.93 24.36
C GLY A 17 -1.00 -15.71 25.34
N ASN A 18 -0.68 -15.75 26.65
CA ASN A 18 -1.65 -15.51 27.72
C ASN A 18 -1.88 -14.01 28.03
N SER A 19 -1.40 -13.10 27.19
CA SER A 19 -1.57 -11.65 27.40
C SER A 19 -2.91 -11.16 26.84
N ALA A 20 -3.34 -9.96 27.27
CA ALA A 20 -4.53 -9.28 26.74
C ALA A 20 -4.22 -8.39 25.52
N LYS A 21 -3.11 -8.66 24.80
CA LYS A 21 -2.70 -7.85 23.64
C LYS A 21 -3.66 -8.04 22.46
N ARG A 22 -3.82 -6.98 21.67
CA ARG A 22 -4.48 -7.00 20.36
C ARG A 22 -3.43 -7.10 19.25
N ALA A 23 -3.84 -7.45 18.03
CA ALA A 23 -2.92 -7.51 16.89
C ALA A 23 -3.22 -6.42 15.85
N LEU A 24 -2.15 -5.78 15.37
CA LEU A 24 -2.14 -5.00 14.13
C LEU A 24 -1.67 -5.93 13.01
N ILE A 25 -2.56 -6.24 12.08
CA ILE A 25 -2.33 -7.18 10.98
C ILE A 25 -1.95 -6.37 9.75
N VAL A 26 -0.74 -6.59 9.24
CA VAL A 26 -0.19 -5.91 8.05
C VAL A 26 0.07 -6.94 6.95
N GLU A 27 0.28 -6.49 5.71
CA GLU A 27 0.40 -7.41 4.57
C GLU A 27 1.69 -8.23 4.59
N GLY A 28 2.85 -7.57 4.66
CA GLY A 28 4.16 -8.22 4.55
C GLY A 28 5.08 -7.98 5.74
N ALA A 29 6.22 -8.68 5.73
CA ALA A 29 7.25 -8.53 6.74
C ALA A 29 7.92 -7.14 6.73
N ASP A 30 8.02 -6.49 5.57
CA ASP A 30 8.59 -5.14 5.48
C ASP A 30 7.66 -4.09 6.12
N ASP A 31 6.33 -4.27 6.03
CA ASP A 31 5.35 -3.47 6.77
C ASP A 31 5.49 -3.64 8.28
N VAL A 32 5.73 -4.88 8.74
CA VAL A 32 6.00 -5.15 10.16
C VAL A 32 7.18 -4.30 10.64
N ASP A 33 8.30 -4.34 9.92
CA ASP A 33 9.50 -3.57 10.27
C ASP A 33 9.26 -2.05 10.26
N ALA A 34 8.49 -1.56 9.28
CA ALA A 34 8.13 -0.15 9.18
C ALA A 34 7.25 0.31 10.36
N PHE A 35 6.17 -0.41 10.65
CA PHE A 35 5.26 -0.08 11.75
C PHE A 35 5.92 -0.25 13.12
N GLN A 36 6.77 -1.27 13.31
CA GLN A 36 7.58 -1.40 14.52
C GLN A 36 8.47 -0.17 14.74
N SER A 37 9.10 0.33 13.66
CA SER A 37 9.93 1.53 13.73
C SER A 37 9.10 2.77 14.11
N PHE A 38 7.95 2.99 13.46
CA PHE A 38 7.09 4.13 13.76
C PHE A 38 6.52 4.09 15.18
N LEU A 39 5.97 2.95 15.59
CA LEU A 39 5.39 2.78 16.94
C LEU A 39 6.43 2.91 18.04
N GLY A 40 7.63 2.32 17.86
CA GLY A 40 8.71 2.43 18.83
C GLY A 40 9.16 3.87 19.09
N LYS A 41 9.05 4.75 18.08
CA LYS A 41 9.32 6.19 18.19
C LYS A 41 8.15 6.97 18.77
N ALA A 42 6.94 6.73 18.27
CA ALA A 42 5.75 7.50 18.63
C ALA A 42 5.22 7.17 20.03
N HIS A 43 5.22 5.89 20.38
CA HIS A 43 4.52 5.36 21.55
C HIS A 43 5.37 4.30 22.28
N PRO A 44 6.41 4.70 23.04
CA PRO A 44 7.21 3.76 23.82
C PRO A 44 6.33 2.86 24.71
N GLY A 45 6.51 1.55 24.61
CA GLY A 45 5.71 0.57 25.37
C GLY A 45 4.39 0.16 24.72
N TRP A 46 4.14 0.53 23.46
CA TRP A 46 3.00 0.05 22.67
C TRP A 46 2.89 -1.49 22.67
N GLU A 47 4.03 -2.18 22.77
CA GLU A 47 4.17 -3.64 22.80
C GLU A 47 3.45 -4.28 23.99
N GLN A 48 3.12 -3.51 25.04
CA GLN A 48 2.35 -4.00 26.18
C GLN A 48 0.89 -4.29 25.83
N LYS A 49 0.34 -3.58 24.83
CA LYS A 49 -1.08 -3.65 24.43
C LYS A 49 -1.26 -4.26 23.05
N TRP A 50 -0.21 -4.27 22.23
CA TRP A 50 -0.29 -4.63 20.83
C TRP A 50 0.86 -5.54 20.40
N VAL A 51 0.60 -6.38 19.40
CA VAL A 51 1.60 -7.06 18.57
C VAL A 51 1.37 -6.63 17.11
N ILE A 52 2.41 -6.68 16.28
CA ILE A 52 2.29 -6.45 14.83
C ILE A 52 2.60 -7.78 14.15
N ALA A 53 1.68 -8.26 13.32
CA ALA A 53 1.79 -9.56 12.69
C ALA A 53 1.54 -9.47 11.19
N GLU A 54 2.30 -10.27 10.43
CA GLU A 54 2.08 -10.48 9.01
C GLU A 54 0.81 -11.33 8.78
N GLY A 55 -0.12 -10.77 8.02
CA GLY A 55 -1.36 -11.42 7.59
C GLY A 55 -1.25 -12.10 6.22
N GLY A 56 -0.30 -11.67 5.39
CA GLY A 56 -0.15 -12.11 4.00
C GLY A 56 -0.85 -11.17 3.03
N LYS A 57 -1.47 -11.69 1.98
CA LYS A 57 -2.14 -10.85 0.97
C LYS A 57 -3.30 -10.07 1.59
N LYS A 58 -3.71 -8.93 0.99
CA LYS A 58 -4.90 -8.17 1.41
C LYS A 58 -6.12 -9.03 1.73
N THR A 59 -6.46 -9.98 0.86
CA THR A 59 -7.59 -10.90 1.07
C THR A 59 -7.46 -11.73 2.34
N GLU A 60 -6.25 -12.10 2.74
CA GLU A 60 -5.96 -12.83 3.98
C GLU A 60 -6.05 -11.90 5.19
N VAL A 61 -5.53 -10.68 5.10
CA VAL A 61 -5.72 -9.63 6.13
C VAL A 61 -7.21 -9.39 6.39
N LEU A 62 -8.01 -9.18 5.34
CA LEU A 62 -9.46 -9.01 5.45
C LEU A 62 -10.15 -10.23 6.09
N ALA A 63 -9.74 -11.45 5.73
CA ALA A 63 -10.29 -12.67 6.30
C ALA A 63 -9.96 -12.83 7.79
N ILE A 64 -8.76 -12.42 8.22
CA ILE A 64 -8.34 -12.43 9.62
C ILE A 64 -9.20 -11.47 10.44
N ILE A 65 -9.29 -10.21 10.03
CA ILE A 65 -9.95 -9.17 10.82
C ILE A 65 -11.48 -9.32 10.88
N ARG A 66 -12.08 -10.01 9.90
CA ARG A 66 -13.50 -10.44 9.96
C ARG A 66 -13.75 -11.42 11.10
N LYS A 67 -12.79 -12.32 11.37
CA LYS A 67 -12.88 -13.30 12.46
C LYS A 67 -12.44 -12.71 13.80
N GLU A 68 -11.58 -11.69 13.77
CA GLU A 68 -10.99 -11.04 14.94
C GLU A 68 -11.35 -9.55 15.00
N PRO A 69 -12.59 -9.19 15.40
CA PRO A 69 -13.07 -7.80 15.36
C PRO A 69 -12.30 -6.83 16.28
N ASN A 70 -11.55 -7.36 17.25
CA ASN A 70 -10.71 -6.58 18.16
C ASN A 70 -9.29 -6.36 17.63
N TRP A 71 -8.92 -6.96 16.50
CA TRP A 71 -7.65 -6.71 15.80
C TRP A 71 -7.86 -5.67 14.72
N ILE A 72 -6.80 -4.96 14.33
CA ILE A 72 -6.86 -3.94 13.28
C ILE A 72 -6.10 -4.46 12.06
N GLY A 73 -6.71 -4.35 10.88
CA GLY A 73 -6.04 -4.66 9.60
C GLY A 73 -5.56 -3.39 8.94
N VAL A 74 -4.33 -3.41 8.43
CA VAL A 74 -3.73 -2.33 7.65
C VAL A 74 -3.41 -2.86 6.27
N VAL A 75 -3.87 -2.15 5.23
CA VAL A 75 -3.62 -2.51 3.83
C VAL A 75 -3.27 -1.28 2.99
N ASP A 76 -2.55 -1.52 1.91
CA ASP A 76 -2.23 -0.54 0.87
C ASP A 76 -3.47 -0.07 0.09
N ARG A 77 -3.38 1.11 -0.53
CA ARG A 77 -4.43 1.66 -1.42
C ARG A 77 -4.26 1.29 -2.89
N ASP A 78 -3.24 0.52 -3.21
CA ASP A 78 -2.73 0.33 -4.58
C ASP A 78 -3.58 -0.57 -5.51
N GLU A 79 -4.54 -1.32 -4.97
CA GLU A 79 -5.28 -2.36 -5.71
C GLU A 79 -6.73 -1.99 -6.05
N TRP A 80 -7.46 -1.40 -5.11
CA TRP A 80 -8.91 -1.28 -5.22
C TRP A 80 -9.36 0.10 -5.66
N SER A 81 -10.50 0.13 -6.36
CA SER A 81 -11.18 1.36 -6.73
C SER A 81 -11.70 2.11 -5.49
N ALA A 82 -11.88 3.43 -5.60
CA ALA A 82 -12.42 4.24 -4.51
C ALA A 82 -13.80 3.75 -4.00
N PRO A 83 -14.75 3.33 -4.86
CA PRO A 83 -16.00 2.72 -4.39
C PRO A 83 -15.80 1.46 -3.55
N LYS A 84 -14.86 0.58 -3.94
CA LYS A 84 -14.58 -0.65 -3.20
C LYS A 84 -13.92 -0.37 -1.85
N ILE A 85 -13.01 0.60 -1.79
CA ILE A 85 -12.42 1.07 -0.54
C ILE A 85 -13.54 1.56 0.40
N ALA A 86 -14.44 2.41 -0.07
CA ALA A 86 -15.54 2.93 0.74
C ALA A 86 -16.51 1.83 1.24
N GLU A 87 -16.79 0.83 0.39
CA GLU A 87 -17.56 -0.37 0.77
C GLU A 87 -16.86 -1.12 1.93
N LEU A 88 -15.57 -1.40 1.79
CA LEU A 88 -14.79 -2.14 2.80
C LEU A 88 -14.61 -1.35 4.11
N GLU A 89 -14.42 -0.04 4.04
CA GLU A 89 -14.37 0.83 5.22
C GLU A 89 -15.71 0.84 5.99
N THR A 90 -16.82 0.71 5.27
CA THR A 90 -18.16 0.59 5.87
C THR A 90 -18.41 -0.80 6.45
N GLU A 91 -18.00 -1.86 5.73
CA GLU A 91 -18.16 -3.26 6.16
C GLU A 91 -17.29 -3.59 7.38
N LEU A 92 -16.02 -3.16 7.36
CA LEU A 92 -15.00 -3.59 8.30
C LEU A 92 -14.49 -2.38 9.09
N THR A 93 -15.19 -2.07 10.18
CA THR A 93 -14.83 -0.94 11.06
C THR A 93 -13.44 -1.06 11.69
N ASN A 94 -12.83 -2.24 11.70
CA ASN A 94 -11.48 -2.50 12.16
C ASN A 94 -10.42 -2.59 11.04
N LEU A 95 -10.80 -2.31 9.78
CA LEU A 95 -9.88 -2.08 8.67
C LEU A 95 -9.37 -0.63 8.69
N TRP A 96 -8.16 -0.44 8.18
CA TRP A 96 -7.56 0.85 7.93
C TRP A 96 -6.73 0.81 6.66
N PHE A 97 -7.03 1.69 5.72
CA PHE A 97 -6.22 1.90 4.54
C PHE A 97 -5.12 2.90 4.84
N LEU A 98 -3.91 2.62 4.38
CA LEU A 98 -2.81 3.59 4.43
C LEU A 98 -3.24 4.93 3.79
N PRO A 99 -2.86 6.09 4.35
CA PRO A 99 -3.20 7.39 3.77
C PRO A 99 -2.38 7.70 2.51
N ARG A 100 -1.32 6.92 2.31
CA ARG A 100 -0.43 6.91 1.16
C ARG A 100 -0.72 5.71 0.26
N TYR A 101 -0.17 5.71 -0.94
CA TYR A 101 -0.43 4.67 -1.94
C TYR A 101 -0.04 3.27 -1.45
N CYS A 102 1.19 3.10 -0.97
CA CYS A 102 1.66 1.94 -0.21
C CYS A 102 2.72 2.34 0.83
N ILE A 103 3.25 1.39 1.60
CA ILE A 103 4.28 1.66 2.62
C ILE A 103 5.56 2.30 2.05
N GLU A 104 5.97 1.99 0.82
CA GLU A 104 7.15 2.61 0.20
C GLU A 104 6.97 4.11 -0.06
N ASN A 105 5.74 4.62 -0.11
CA ASN A 105 5.47 6.05 -0.31
C ASN A 105 5.94 6.93 0.88
N TYR A 106 6.30 6.32 2.01
CA TYR A 106 7.00 7.00 3.12
C TYR A 106 8.47 7.29 2.84
N LEU A 107 9.02 6.77 1.73
CA LEU A 107 10.44 6.88 1.39
C LEU A 107 10.70 7.80 0.18
N LEU A 108 9.65 8.44 -0.36
CA LEU A 108 9.72 9.12 -1.65
C LEU A 108 9.78 10.64 -1.54
N VAL A 109 9.20 11.21 -0.48
CA VAL A 109 9.16 12.66 -0.28
C VAL A 109 10.56 13.14 0.08
N PRO A 110 11.20 14.02 -0.71
CA PRO A 110 12.59 14.40 -0.50
C PRO A 110 12.87 15.00 0.88
N GLU A 111 11.97 15.83 1.42
CA GLU A 111 12.17 16.42 2.75
C GLU A 111 12.12 15.38 3.87
N GLU A 112 11.17 14.45 3.81
CA GLU A 112 11.04 13.35 4.78
C GLU A 112 12.25 12.41 4.70
N LEU A 113 12.64 12.06 3.47
CA LEU A 113 13.80 11.22 3.20
C LEU A 113 15.09 11.88 3.69
N TRP A 114 15.29 13.17 3.41
CA TRP A 114 16.44 13.95 3.88
C TRP A 114 16.50 13.97 5.41
N GLY A 115 15.37 14.21 6.07
CA GLY A 115 15.26 14.17 7.53
C GLY A 115 15.60 12.81 8.13
N ALA A 116 15.44 11.72 7.38
CA ALA A 116 15.84 10.38 7.79
C ALA A 116 17.34 10.09 7.61
N LEU A 117 18.03 10.84 6.74
CA LEU A 117 19.47 10.63 6.52
C LEU A 117 20.27 11.21 7.70
N PRO A 118 21.18 10.44 8.32
CA PRO A 118 22.11 10.99 9.32
C PRO A 118 22.98 12.11 8.72
N GLU A 119 23.45 13.03 9.56
CA GLU A 119 24.22 14.21 9.14
C GLU A 119 25.44 13.85 8.28
N ASN A 120 26.15 12.77 8.61
CA ASN A 120 27.29 12.31 7.82
C ASN A 120 26.92 11.80 6.41
N GLN A 121 25.67 11.41 6.18
CA GLN A 121 25.15 11.06 4.85
C GLN A 121 24.64 12.31 4.13
N GLN A 122 23.94 13.20 4.83
CA GLN A 122 23.54 14.50 4.29
C GLN A 122 24.75 15.28 3.74
N ASN A 123 25.86 15.31 4.48
CA ASN A 123 27.10 15.97 4.07
C ASN A 123 27.79 15.36 2.83
N LYS A 124 27.41 14.15 2.39
CA LYS A 124 27.92 13.54 1.15
C LYS A 124 27.15 14.01 -0.09
N ILE A 125 25.95 14.53 0.07
CA ILE A 125 25.11 14.98 -1.04
C ILE A 125 25.46 16.44 -1.33
N ALA A 126 26.33 16.65 -2.33
CA ALA A 126 26.64 17.99 -2.82
C ALA A 126 25.36 18.69 -3.30
N GLY A 127 25.14 19.95 -2.91
CA GLY A 127 23.89 20.67 -3.18
C GLY A 127 22.74 20.37 -2.20
N GLY A 128 22.95 19.43 -1.27
CA GLY A 128 22.04 19.16 -0.15
C GLY A 128 20.65 18.70 -0.58
N LEU A 129 19.63 19.11 0.18
CA LEU A 129 18.23 18.80 -0.09
C LEU A 129 17.78 19.25 -1.48
N VAL A 130 18.28 20.37 -2.00
CA VAL A 130 17.89 20.87 -3.33
C VAL A 130 18.29 19.89 -4.42
N GLU A 131 19.51 19.36 -4.37
CA GLU A 131 19.99 18.34 -5.31
C GLU A 131 19.19 17.04 -5.18
N LEU A 132 18.93 16.60 -3.94
CA LEU A 132 18.11 15.40 -3.71
C LEU A 132 16.70 15.55 -4.30
N THR A 133 16.06 16.69 -4.05
CA THR A 133 14.73 16.99 -4.57
C THR A 133 14.73 17.01 -6.10
N GLN A 134 15.68 17.71 -6.71
CA GLN A 134 15.78 17.77 -8.18
C GLN A 134 16.02 16.39 -8.77
N SER A 135 16.93 15.61 -8.20
CA SER A 135 17.25 14.26 -8.67
C SER A 135 16.06 13.28 -8.56
N ILE A 136 15.33 13.32 -7.44
CA ILE A 136 14.12 12.49 -7.26
C ILE A 136 13.00 12.92 -8.20
N THR A 137 12.81 14.24 -8.40
CA THR A 137 11.67 14.76 -9.15
C THR A 137 11.94 15.01 -10.64
N ASN A 138 13.18 14.74 -11.11
CA ASN A 138 13.63 15.00 -12.48
C ASN A 138 12.68 14.44 -13.55
N ASP A 139 12.14 13.24 -13.31
CA ASP A 139 11.26 12.55 -14.25
C ASP A 139 9.86 12.27 -13.67
N LEU A 140 9.43 13.14 -12.74
CA LEU A 140 8.14 12.99 -12.06
C LEU A 140 6.96 12.96 -13.03
N ALA A 141 7.05 13.65 -14.16
CA ALA A 141 5.99 13.66 -15.16
C ALA A 141 5.68 12.25 -15.72
N ARG A 142 6.72 11.47 -16.07
CA ARG A 142 6.54 10.09 -16.54
C ARG A 142 5.96 9.21 -15.44
N TRP A 143 6.48 9.33 -14.22
CA TRP A 143 6.03 8.52 -13.09
C TRP A 143 4.60 8.86 -12.64
N ARG A 144 4.18 10.13 -12.78
CA ARG A 144 2.78 10.53 -12.59
C ARG A 144 1.88 9.86 -13.63
N CYS A 145 2.23 9.91 -14.92
CA CYS A 145 1.46 9.22 -15.95
C CYS A 145 1.36 7.72 -15.67
N HIS A 146 2.47 7.09 -15.27
CA HIS A 146 2.48 5.67 -14.88
C HIS A 146 1.56 5.39 -13.68
N GLY A 147 1.66 6.18 -12.61
CA GLY A 147 0.83 6.00 -11.41
C GLY A 147 -0.67 6.16 -11.69
N VAL A 148 -1.04 7.17 -12.49
CA VAL A 148 -2.42 7.40 -12.92
C VAL A 148 -2.92 6.28 -13.84
N LEU A 149 -2.11 5.83 -14.78
CA LEU A 149 -2.48 4.70 -15.63
C LEU A 149 -2.76 3.46 -14.79
N TRP A 150 -1.87 3.19 -13.83
CA TRP A 150 -2.00 2.03 -12.97
C TRP A 150 -3.20 2.12 -12.03
N SER A 151 -3.55 3.30 -11.51
CA SER A 151 -4.75 3.48 -10.68
C SER A 151 -6.06 3.28 -11.43
N VAL A 152 -6.06 3.47 -12.76
CA VAL A 152 -7.21 3.18 -13.63
C VAL A 152 -7.26 1.70 -14.01
N ILE A 153 -6.12 1.11 -14.38
CA ILE A 153 -6.06 -0.26 -14.93
C ILE A 153 -6.11 -1.32 -13.83
N ASN A 154 -5.39 -1.16 -12.72
CA ASN A 154 -5.25 -2.22 -11.71
C ASN A 154 -6.61 -2.67 -11.11
N PRO A 155 -7.53 -1.75 -10.74
CA PRO A 155 -8.84 -2.14 -10.21
C PRO A 155 -9.72 -2.89 -11.22
N MET A 156 -9.44 -2.77 -12.52
CA MET A 156 -10.23 -3.45 -13.56
C MET A 156 -10.15 -4.96 -13.47
N TRP A 157 -9.07 -5.52 -12.90
CA TRP A 157 -8.97 -6.96 -12.70
C TRP A 157 -10.04 -7.48 -11.75
N GLU A 158 -10.28 -6.79 -10.63
CA GLU A 158 -11.34 -7.18 -9.69
C GLU A 158 -12.72 -7.01 -10.33
N GLY A 159 -12.95 -5.91 -11.05
CA GLY A 159 -14.21 -5.69 -11.77
C GLY A 159 -14.46 -6.75 -12.84
N LEU A 160 -13.45 -7.12 -13.62
CA LEU A 160 -13.56 -8.19 -14.61
C LEU A 160 -13.87 -9.54 -13.95
N ARG A 161 -13.25 -9.83 -12.79
CA ARG A 161 -13.58 -11.01 -12.00
C ARG A 161 -15.00 -11.00 -11.44
N SER A 162 -15.53 -9.84 -11.04
CA SER A 162 -16.91 -9.73 -10.54
C SER A 162 -17.95 -9.96 -11.63
N LEU A 163 -17.61 -9.67 -12.89
CA LEU A 163 -18.39 -10.05 -14.09
C LEU A 163 -18.30 -11.57 -14.42
N GLY A 164 -17.56 -12.34 -13.62
CA GLY A 164 -17.41 -13.78 -13.76
C GLY A 164 -16.38 -14.19 -14.80
N PHE A 165 -15.38 -13.35 -15.09
CA PHE A 165 -14.32 -13.69 -16.05
C PHE A 165 -13.72 -15.07 -15.77
N LYS A 166 -13.63 -15.89 -16.83
CA LYS A 166 -13.28 -17.32 -16.82
C LYS A 166 -14.28 -18.23 -16.08
N GLU A 167 -14.69 -17.89 -14.87
CA GLU A 167 -15.49 -18.78 -14.01
C GLU A 167 -16.95 -18.93 -14.49
N ALA A 168 -17.55 -17.88 -15.06
CA ALA A 168 -18.92 -17.93 -15.59
C ALA A 168 -19.07 -18.84 -16.82
N LEU A 169 -17.96 -19.16 -17.52
CA LEU A 169 -17.96 -20.07 -18.67
C LEU A 169 -17.29 -21.41 -18.34
N LEU A 170 -16.97 -21.66 -17.07
CA LEU A 170 -16.32 -22.90 -16.64
C LEU A 170 -17.28 -24.09 -16.60
N ASP A 171 -18.58 -23.85 -16.41
CA ASP A 171 -19.60 -24.90 -16.35
C ASP A 171 -19.77 -25.57 -17.73
N PRO A 172 -19.54 -26.89 -17.84
CA PRO A 172 -19.77 -27.63 -19.08
C PRO A 172 -21.19 -27.51 -19.64
N ALA A 173 -22.19 -27.21 -18.81
CA ALA A 173 -23.56 -26.97 -19.26
C ALA A 173 -23.69 -25.73 -20.17
N ILE A 174 -22.81 -24.74 -20.00
CA ILE A 174 -22.80 -23.50 -20.79
C ILE A 174 -22.06 -23.70 -22.11
N ALA A 175 -21.19 -24.72 -22.22
CA ALA A 175 -20.30 -24.92 -23.37
C ALA A 175 -21.03 -25.02 -24.73
N THR A 176 -22.31 -25.42 -24.73
CA THR A 176 -23.15 -25.48 -25.94
C THR A 176 -24.20 -24.36 -26.02
N ASN A 177 -24.30 -23.51 -25.00
CA ASN A 177 -25.24 -22.39 -24.97
C ASN A 177 -24.61 -21.15 -25.62
N GLU A 178 -24.65 -21.10 -26.96
CA GLU A 178 -24.03 -20.02 -27.74
C GLU A 178 -24.50 -18.62 -27.34
N ALA A 179 -25.78 -18.46 -27.00
CA ALA A 179 -26.35 -17.16 -26.62
C ALA A 179 -25.75 -16.64 -25.32
N GLU A 180 -25.60 -17.51 -24.32
CA GLU A 180 -25.02 -17.18 -23.02
C GLU A 180 -23.51 -16.90 -23.13
N ILE A 181 -22.78 -17.72 -23.90
CA ILE A 181 -21.36 -17.48 -24.19
C ILE A 181 -21.17 -16.09 -24.83
N LYS A 182 -21.95 -15.77 -25.87
CA LYS A 182 -21.87 -14.47 -26.55
C LYS A 182 -22.21 -13.31 -25.61
N ALA A 183 -23.23 -13.45 -24.77
CA ALA A 183 -23.61 -12.42 -23.81
C ALA A 183 -22.46 -12.13 -22.82
N LYS A 184 -21.79 -13.16 -22.29
CA LYS A 184 -20.64 -12.98 -21.39
C LYS A 184 -19.42 -12.39 -22.08
N LEU A 185 -19.12 -12.82 -23.29
CA LEU A 185 -18.03 -12.22 -24.08
C LEU A 185 -18.31 -10.75 -24.38
N GLN A 186 -19.56 -10.38 -24.68
CA GLN A 186 -19.96 -9.00 -24.89
C GLN A 186 -19.83 -8.17 -23.61
N GLU A 187 -20.28 -8.69 -22.47
CA GLU A 187 -20.16 -8.02 -21.16
C GLU A 187 -18.68 -7.71 -20.82
N TRP A 188 -17.77 -8.66 -21.07
CA TRP A 188 -16.34 -8.42 -20.86
C TRP A 188 -15.74 -7.46 -21.90
N HIS A 189 -16.21 -7.50 -23.15
CA HIS A 189 -15.80 -6.57 -24.19
C HIS A 189 -16.20 -5.14 -23.83
N ASP A 190 -17.48 -4.92 -23.52
CA ASP A 190 -18.04 -3.62 -23.12
C ASP A 190 -17.31 -3.05 -21.89
N TYR A 191 -16.96 -3.90 -20.92
CA TYR A 191 -16.20 -3.50 -19.73
C TYR A 191 -14.76 -3.06 -20.05
N LEU A 192 -14.16 -3.62 -21.10
CA LEU A 192 -12.79 -3.33 -21.54
C LEU A 192 -12.73 -2.34 -22.71
N GLU A 193 -13.84 -1.64 -23.00
CA GLU A 193 -13.90 -0.69 -24.10
C GLU A 193 -12.83 0.42 -23.93
N PRO A 194 -11.99 0.67 -24.96
CA PRO A 194 -10.86 1.58 -24.83
C PRO A 194 -11.24 3.02 -24.51
N ASP A 195 -12.31 3.55 -25.13
CA ASP A 195 -12.65 4.97 -25.03
C ASP A 195 -13.05 5.40 -23.61
N PRO A 196 -13.93 4.69 -22.88
CA PRO A 196 -14.21 4.98 -21.47
C PRO A 196 -12.98 4.88 -20.55
N ILE A 197 -12.12 3.89 -20.77
CA ILE A 197 -10.89 3.70 -19.98
C ILE A 197 -9.94 4.87 -20.23
N TRP A 198 -9.75 5.24 -21.49
CA TRP A 198 -8.90 6.34 -21.88
C TRP A 198 -9.39 7.66 -21.31
N GLN A 199 -10.71 7.93 -21.36
CA GLN A 199 -11.29 9.11 -20.75
C GLN A 199 -11.04 9.14 -19.23
N SER A 200 -11.22 8.01 -18.54
CA SER A 200 -10.95 7.90 -17.10
C SER A 200 -9.48 8.21 -16.77
N TYR A 201 -8.55 7.72 -17.58
CA TYR A 201 -7.12 8.04 -17.49
C TYR A 201 -6.85 9.54 -17.70
N GLN A 202 -7.45 10.15 -18.72
CA GLN A 202 -7.26 11.57 -19.01
C GLN A 202 -7.80 12.46 -17.87
N ASP A 203 -8.97 12.14 -17.33
CA ASP A 203 -9.59 12.88 -16.24
C ASP A 203 -8.76 12.76 -14.95
N ALA A 204 -8.29 11.55 -14.62
CA ALA A 204 -7.42 11.33 -13.48
C ALA A 204 -6.06 12.02 -13.65
N LEU A 205 -5.49 12.04 -14.86
CA LEU A 205 -4.23 12.72 -15.14
C LEU A 205 -4.37 14.23 -15.02
N ALA A 206 -5.48 14.80 -15.51
CA ALA A 206 -5.77 16.23 -15.38
C ALA A 206 -5.81 16.66 -13.90
N GLN A 207 -6.41 15.85 -13.02
CA GLN A 207 -6.42 16.08 -11.58
C GLN A 207 -5.01 15.92 -10.97
N ALA A 208 -4.29 14.86 -11.36
CA ALA A 208 -2.96 14.57 -10.84
C ALA A 208 -1.93 15.68 -11.11
N VAL A 209 -2.02 16.35 -12.25
CA VAL A 209 -1.13 17.46 -12.62
C VAL A 209 -1.31 18.68 -11.70
N GLN A 210 -2.50 18.86 -11.13
CA GLN A 210 -2.79 19.99 -10.23
C GLN A 210 -2.33 19.75 -8.79
N LEU A 211 -1.99 18.52 -8.43
CA LEU A 211 -1.56 18.20 -7.07
C LEU A 211 -0.14 18.72 -6.80
N PRO A 212 0.13 19.21 -5.58
CA PRO A 212 1.50 19.44 -5.12
C PRO A 212 2.39 18.21 -5.31
N VAL A 213 3.70 18.44 -5.51
CA VAL A 213 4.66 17.37 -5.79
C VAL A 213 4.70 16.32 -4.68
N ASP A 214 4.65 16.75 -3.42
CA ASP A 214 4.64 15.84 -2.27
C ASP A 214 3.38 14.96 -2.26
N GLU A 215 2.21 15.53 -2.56
CA GLU A 215 0.96 14.78 -2.70
C GLU A 215 1.00 13.79 -3.86
N GLN A 216 1.61 14.16 -4.99
CA GLN A 216 1.86 13.21 -6.08
C GLN A 216 2.69 12.02 -5.59
N LEU A 217 3.82 12.29 -4.92
CA LEU A 217 4.72 11.27 -4.38
C LEU A 217 4.05 10.40 -3.30
N LYS A 218 3.20 10.98 -2.45
CA LYS A 218 2.52 10.25 -1.36
C LYS A 218 1.40 9.35 -1.88
N ARG A 219 0.61 9.80 -2.86
CA ARG A 219 -0.69 9.19 -3.18
C ARG A 219 -0.85 8.66 -4.60
N LEU A 220 -0.05 9.12 -5.55
CA LEU A 220 -0.20 8.77 -6.96
C LEU A 220 0.90 7.87 -7.49
N ILE A 221 2.14 8.12 -7.08
CA ILE A 221 3.29 7.37 -7.58
C ILE A 221 3.25 5.94 -7.04
N HIS A 222 3.41 4.97 -7.94
CA HIS A 222 3.55 3.57 -7.57
C HIS A 222 4.82 3.38 -6.72
N GLY A 223 4.63 3.30 -5.40
CA GLY A 223 5.73 3.49 -4.44
C GLY A 223 6.86 2.49 -4.59
N LYS A 224 6.52 1.20 -4.65
CA LYS A 224 7.50 0.12 -4.82
C LYS A 224 8.41 0.30 -6.05
N TYR A 225 7.81 0.46 -7.23
CA TYR A 225 8.57 0.61 -8.47
C TYR A 225 9.40 1.89 -8.49
N PHE A 226 8.85 2.99 -7.98
CA PHE A 226 9.58 4.26 -7.91
C PHE A 226 10.75 4.18 -6.92
N TYR A 227 10.56 3.55 -5.77
CA TYR A 227 11.64 3.33 -4.81
C TYR A 227 12.77 2.49 -5.41
N GLU A 228 12.43 1.36 -6.03
CA GLU A 228 13.38 0.42 -6.61
C GLU A 228 14.15 1.00 -7.81
N GLN A 229 13.50 1.81 -8.65
CA GLN A 229 14.08 2.31 -9.90
C GLN A 229 14.63 3.74 -9.83
N VAL A 230 14.17 4.55 -8.86
CA VAL A 230 14.59 5.95 -8.73
C VAL A 230 15.31 6.16 -7.41
N VAL A 231 14.63 5.99 -6.28
CA VAL A 231 15.16 6.40 -4.98
C VAL A 231 16.38 5.57 -4.57
N ASN A 232 16.28 4.24 -4.56
CA ASN A 232 17.40 3.41 -4.13
C ASN A 232 18.62 3.52 -5.08
N PRO A 233 18.49 3.49 -6.41
CA PRO A 233 19.61 3.72 -7.32
C PRO A 233 20.26 5.09 -7.13
N LEU A 234 19.47 6.15 -6.97
CA LEU A 234 19.98 7.50 -6.69
C LEU A 234 20.76 7.53 -5.37
N LEU A 235 20.21 6.97 -4.31
CA LEU A 235 20.90 6.93 -3.02
C LEU A 235 22.13 6.01 -3.04
N ASN A 236 22.17 4.99 -3.90
CA ASN A 236 23.37 4.19 -4.15
C ASN A 236 24.47 5.02 -4.81
N GLN A 237 24.13 5.85 -5.78
CA GLN A 237 25.05 6.79 -6.42
C GLN A 237 25.58 7.82 -5.43
N LEU A 238 24.72 8.37 -4.57
CA LEU A 238 25.08 9.46 -3.66
C LEU A 238 25.77 8.99 -2.36
N LEU A 239 25.36 7.84 -1.81
CA LEU A 239 25.75 7.41 -0.46
C LEU A 239 26.58 6.12 -0.43
N GLY A 240 26.78 5.47 -1.58
CA GLY A 240 27.42 4.17 -1.71
C GLY A 240 26.43 3.01 -1.77
N GLN A 241 26.89 1.86 -2.24
CA GLN A 241 26.05 0.71 -2.57
C GLN A 241 25.41 0.05 -1.35
N LYS A 242 24.12 -0.27 -1.49
CA LYS A 242 23.31 -1.03 -0.53
C LYS A 242 22.16 -1.73 -1.26
N SER A 243 21.71 -2.86 -0.74
CA SER A 243 20.47 -3.48 -1.21
C SER A 243 19.27 -2.56 -0.94
N ALA A 244 18.23 -2.63 -1.78
CA ALA A 244 17.02 -1.83 -1.60
C ALA A 244 16.36 -2.12 -0.24
N THR A 245 16.21 -3.40 0.10
CA THR A 245 15.64 -3.86 1.37
C THR A 245 16.43 -3.35 2.59
N ASP A 246 17.76 -3.49 2.60
CA ASP A 246 18.54 -3.02 3.76
C ASP A 246 18.53 -1.49 3.86
N ARG A 247 18.45 -0.79 2.72
CA ARG A 247 18.32 0.68 2.70
C ARG A 247 16.96 1.11 3.24
N GLN A 248 15.88 0.50 2.79
CA GLN A 248 14.51 0.72 3.26
C GLN A 248 14.42 0.56 4.78
N LYS A 249 14.88 -0.58 5.31
CA LYS A 249 14.88 -0.84 6.76
C LYS A 249 15.71 0.19 7.53
N ALA A 250 16.85 0.63 6.99
CA ALA A 250 17.66 1.64 7.64
C ALA A 250 16.99 3.02 7.64
N ILE A 251 16.34 3.42 6.55
CA ILE A 251 15.61 4.69 6.47
C ILE A 251 14.40 4.66 7.41
N PHE A 252 13.59 3.59 7.44
CA PHE A 252 12.43 3.54 8.34
C PHE A 252 12.79 3.67 9.82
N ARG A 253 13.95 3.15 10.23
CA ARG A 253 14.45 3.32 11.61
C ARG A 253 14.66 4.79 11.95
N THR A 254 15.19 5.59 11.03
CA THR A 254 15.54 7.01 11.27
C THR A 254 14.50 8.01 10.78
N LEU A 255 13.54 7.59 9.95
CA LEU A 255 12.47 8.44 9.40
C LEU A 255 11.66 9.08 10.54
N PRO A 256 11.36 10.39 10.51
CA PRO A 256 10.40 10.96 11.46
C PRO A 256 9.07 10.22 11.43
N VAL A 257 8.34 10.19 12.56
CA VAL A 257 7.01 9.59 12.58
C VAL A 257 6.09 10.43 11.71
N PRO A 258 5.45 9.87 10.67
CA PRO A 258 4.55 10.62 9.81
C PRO A 258 3.26 11.02 10.55
N ASP A 259 2.87 12.29 10.42
CA ASP A 259 1.65 12.81 11.06
C ASP A 259 0.37 12.13 10.55
N ASP A 260 0.39 11.65 9.30
CA ASP A 260 -0.73 10.97 8.66
C ASP A 260 -1.05 9.59 9.27
N LEU A 261 -0.19 9.06 10.14
CA LEU A 261 -0.45 7.84 10.93
C LEU A 261 -1.22 8.11 12.23
N GLY A 262 -1.39 9.39 12.63
CA GLY A 262 -2.16 9.79 13.82
C GLY A 262 -3.53 9.10 13.96
N PRO A 263 -4.38 9.08 12.91
CA PRO A 263 -5.67 8.39 12.97
C PRO A 263 -5.56 6.89 13.25
N LEU A 264 -4.50 6.22 12.79
CA LEU A 264 -4.26 4.81 13.14
C LEU A 264 -3.93 4.67 14.63
N TRP A 265 -3.10 5.56 15.18
CA TRP A 265 -2.79 5.55 16.61
C TRP A 265 -4.03 5.78 17.49
N GLN A 266 -4.96 6.65 17.06
CA GLN A 266 -6.27 6.82 17.70
C GLN A 266 -7.08 5.52 17.63
N LYS A 267 -7.16 4.89 16.45
CA LYS A 267 -7.84 3.59 16.27
C LYS A 267 -7.25 2.51 17.17
N MET A 268 -5.93 2.55 17.38
CA MET A 268 -5.22 1.65 18.29
C MET A 268 -5.41 1.99 19.78
N GLY A 269 -6.02 3.13 20.10
CA GLY A 269 -6.18 3.63 21.47
C GLY A 269 -4.86 3.97 22.15
N LEU A 270 -3.87 4.42 21.38
CA LEU A 270 -2.56 4.87 21.87
C LEU A 270 -2.55 6.38 22.15
N ILE A 271 -3.44 7.12 21.52
CA ILE A 271 -3.70 8.54 21.76
C ILE A 271 -5.20 8.77 21.94
N ALA A 272 -5.54 9.81 22.71
CA ALA A 272 -6.91 10.19 23.02
C ALA A 272 -7.59 10.94 21.87
#